data_AF-A0A2W8GIZ7-F1
#
_entry.id   AF-A0A2W8GIZ7-F1
#
_cell.length_a   1.000
_cell.length_b   1.000
_cell.length_c   1.000
_cell.angle_alpha   90.00
_cell.angle_beta   90.00
_cell.angle_gamma   90.00
#
_symmetry.space_group_name_H-M   'P 1'
#
loop_
_entity.id
_entity.type
_entity.pdbx_description
1 polymer ?
#
loop_
_entity_poly.entity_id
_entity_poly.type
_entity_poly.pdbx_seq_one_letter_code
_entity_poly.pdbx_strand_id
1 'polypeptide(L)'
;LPLPDSYDAPDPRIKQLARRSTVTPGGAACRYNDIIPADHCLHDVQDMSTLNHPKADLSKGQYGCVGQGLHIAKKLLPYIPNNAGILLVPCCRGG
;
A
#
# COMPACT_ATOMS: atom_id res chain seq x y z
N LEU A 1 -2.15 -13.02 6.47
CA LEU A 1 -0.71 -12.77 6.29
C LEU A 1 -0.55 -12.02 4.97
N PRO A 2 0.17 -10.89 4.91
CA PRO A 2 0.49 -10.25 3.64
C PRO A 2 1.36 -11.14 2.75
N LEU A 3 1.10 -11.12 1.44
CA LEU A 3 1.74 -11.95 0.41
C LEU A 3 2.41 -11.07 -0.67
N PRO A 4 3.47 -10.31 -0.31
CA PRO A 4 4.07 -9.28 -1.16
C PRO A 4 4.72 -9.81 -2.44
N ASP A 5 5.07 -11.11 -2.49
CA ASP A 5 5.60 -11.76 -3.70
C ASP A 5 4.50 -12.20 -4.68
N SER A 6 3.21 -12.03 -4.33
CA SER A 6 2.08 -12.48 -5.16
C SER A 6 0.90 -11.50 -5.15
N TYR A 7 -0.18 -11.84 -4.45
CA TYR A 7 -1.44 -11.09 -4.49
C TYR A 7 -1.28 -9.65 -3.98
N ASP A 8 -0.35 -9.42 -3.06
CA ASP A 8 -0.10 -8.13 -2.44
C ASP A 8 1.07 -7.36 -3.07
N ALA A 9 1.66 -7.89 -4.16
CA ALA A 9 2.77 -7.25 -4.85
C ALA A 9 2.41 -5.84 -5.35
N PRO A 10 3.22 -4.80 -5.12
CA PRO A 10 2.98 -3.49 -5.71
C PRO A 10 3.00 -3.53 -7.24
N ASP A 11 2.26 -2.62 -7.89
CA ASP A 11 2.31 -2.42 -9.34
C ASP A 11 2.91 -1.05 -9.67
N PRO A 12 3.84 -0.91 -10.63
CA PRO A 12 4.43 0.37 -11.00
C PRO A 12 3.42 1.46 -11.38
N ARG A 13 2.25 1.08 -11.92
CA ARG A 13 1.17 1.98 -12.34
C ARG A 13 0.14 2.27 -11.24
N ILE A 14 0.26 1.66 -10.07
CA ILE A 14 -0.65 1.88 -8.94
C ILE A 14 0.11 2.61 -7.82
N LYS A 15 -0.33 3.82 -7.52
CA LYS A 15 0.27 4.72 -6.53
C LYS A 15 -0.75 5.11 -5.47
N GLN A 16 -0.27 5.68 -4.37
CA GLN A 16 -1.10 6.31 -3.35
C GLN A 16 -0.51 7.65 -2.92
N LEU A 17 -1.34 8.52 -2.36
CA LEU A 17 -0.86 9.70 -1.65
C LEU A 17 -0.32 9.30 -0.28
N ALA A 18 0.91 9.71 0.01
CA ALA A 18 1.58 9.42 1.26
C ALA A 18 0.97 10.22 2.43
N ARG A 19 0.82 9.55 3.59
CA ARG A 19 0.48 10.17 4.87
C ARG A 19 1.51 9.93 5.99
N ARG A 20 2.13 8.76 6.01
CA ARG A 20 3.20 8.40 6.96
C ARG A 20 4.52 9.14 6.66
N SER A 21 5.49 9.03 7.56
CA SER A 21 6.84 9.62 7.41
C SER A 21 7.78 8.78 6.52
N THR A 22 7.48 7.51 6.31
CA THR A 22 8.21 6.61 5.41
C THR A 22 7.25 5.82 4.53
N VAL A 23 7.70 5.41 3.34
CA VAL A 23 6.89 4.68 2.34
C VAL A 23 6.46 3.30 2.88
N THR A 24 7.38 2.61 3.53
CA THR A 24 7.16 1.36 4.27
C THR A 24 7.83 1.51 5.64
N PRO A 25 7.53 0.64 6.63
CA PRO A 25 8.24 0.64 7.91
C PRO A 25 9.76 0.48 7.69
N GLY A 26 10.55 1.46 8.16
CA GLY A 26 12.01 1.48 7.96
C GLY A 26 12.48 1.79 6.53
N GLY A 27 11.57 2.09 5.62
CA GLY A 27 11.86 2.42 4.23
C GLY A 27 12.26 3.88 4.00
N ALA A 28 12.26 4.30 2.73
CA ALA A 28 12.56 5.67 2.33
C ALA A 28 11.58 6.67 2.96
N ALA A 29 12.08 7.85 3.33
CA ALA A 29 11.25 8.95 3.80
C ALA A 29 10.28 9.43 2.71
N CYS A 30 9.07 9.82 3.12
CA CYS A 30 8.09 10.49 2.27
C CYS A 30 7.44 11.65 3.03
N ARG A 31 6.92 12.62 2.29
CA ARG A 31 6.15 13.75 2.81
C ARG A 31 4.67 13.53 2.57
N TYR A 32 3.85 14.28 3.30
CA TYR A 32 2.41 14.31 3.09
C TYR A 32 2.09 14.65 1.62
N ASN A 33 1.24 13.83 1.00
CA ASN A 33 0.85 13.88 -0.41
C ASN A 33 1.94 13.58 -1.46
N ASP A 34 3.11 13.07 -1.06
CA ASP A 34 4.03 12.48 -2.04
C ASP A 34 3.34 11.31 -2.76
N ILE A 35 3.61 11.18 -4.06
CA ILE A 35 3.15 10.04 -4.85
C ILE A 35 4.10 8.86 -4.61
N ILE A 36 3.62 7.83 -3.92
CA ILE A 36 4.41 6.67 -3.53
C ILE A 36 3.77 5.37 -4.06
N PRO A 37 4.50 4.24 -4.12
CA PRO A 37 3.89 2.95 -4.43
C PRO A 37 2.71 2.62 -3.50
N ALA A 38 1.64 2.07 -4.07
CA ALA A 38 0.59 1.45 -3.27
C ALA A 38 0.96 -0.01 -2.98
N ASP A 39 0.80 -0.44 -1.73
CA ASP A 39 0.92 -1.83 -1.31
C ASP A 39 -0.33 -2.25 -0.52
N HIS A 40 -0.27 -3.41 0.14
CA HIS A 40 -1.40 -3.97 0.90
C HIS A 40 -1.79 -3.16 2.14
N CYS A 41 -0.94 -2.26 2.65
CA CYS A 41 -1.18 -1.47 3.85
C CYS A 41 -1.09 0.03 3.54
N LEU A 42 -2.18 0.56 2.96
CA LEU A 42 -2.27 1.95 2.50
C LEU A 42 -2.06 2.98 3.62
N HIS A 43 -1.69 4.20 3.22
CA HIS A 43 -1.44 5.36 4.07
C HIS A 43 -2.75 6.04 4.54
N ASP A 44 -3.69 5.25 5.05
CA ASP A 44 -4.93 5.73 5.66
C ASP A 44 -4.65 6.62 6.89
N VAL A 45 -5.67 7.30 7.41
CA VAL A 45 -5.52 8.16 8.60
C VAL A 45 -5.05 7.35 9.80
N GLN A 46 -5.52 6.10 9.92
CA GLN A 46 -4.98 5.16 10.89
C GLN A 46 -3.82 4.38 10.30
N ASP A 47 -2.64 4.48 10.92
CA ASP A 47 -1.50 3.66 10.55
C ASP A 47 -1.65 2.24 11.10
N MET A 48 -1.83 1.28 10.18
CA MET A 48 -1.98 -0.14 10.49
C MET A 48 -0.69 -0.95 10.21
N SER A 49 0.42 -0.28 9.88
CA SER A 49 1.62 -0.93 9.38
C SER A 49 2.50 -1.60 10.43
N THR A 50 2.28 -1.29 11.71
CA THR A 50 2.97 -1.92 12.83
C THR A 50 2.20 -3.12 13.41
N LEU A 51 0.96 -3.35 12.95
CA LEU A 51 0.08 -4.41 13.43
C LEU A 51 0.31 -5.69 12.62
N ASN A 52 1.40 -6.38 12.96
CA ASN A 52 1.91 -7.52 12.20
C ASN A 52 1.21 -8.83 12.57
N HIS A 53 1.04 -9.71 11.58
CA HIS A 53 0.67 -11.09 11.84
C HIS A 53 1.80 -11.82 12.63
N PRO A 54 1.49 -12.72 13.59
CA PRO A 54 2.53 -13.38 14.42
C PRO A 54 3.57 -14.21 13.66
N LYS A 55 3.22 -14.62 12.43
CA LYS A 55 4.10 -15.38 11.52
C LYS A 55 4.67 -14.54 10.37
N ALA A 56 4.61 -13.21 10.47
CA ALA A 56 5.14 -12.33 9.44
C ALA A 56 6.67 -12.33 9.41
N ASP A 57 7.23 -12.44 8.21
CA ASP A 57 8.63 -12.18 7.94
C ASP A 57 8.80 -10.73 7.46
N LEU A 58 9.22 -9.85 8.36
CA LEU A 58 9.38 -8.42 8.06
C LEU A 58 10.49 -8.16 7.05
N SER A 59 11.49 -9.05 6.96
CA SER A 59 12.55 -8.92 5.94
C SER A 59 12.02 -9.07 4.52
N LYS A 60 10.84 -9.70 4.37
CA LYS A 60 10.13 -9.88 3.10
C LYS A 60 9.02 -8.85 2.86
N GLY A 61 8.92 -7.81 3.70
CA GLY A 61 7.88 -6.80 3.56
C GLY A 61 6.49 -7.26 4.01
N GLN A 62 6.36 -8.34 4.80
CA GLN A 62 5.07 -8.84 5.32
C GLN A 62 4.54 -8.03 6.51
N TYR A 63 4.72 -6.71 6.49
CA TYR A 63 4.35 -5.83 7.59
C TYR A 63 2.85 -5.52 7.60
N GLY A 64 2.31 -5.17 8.76
CA GLY A 64 0.98 -4.60 8.93
C GLY A 64 -0.20 -5.52 8.62
N CYS A 65 -1.36 -4.87 8.54
CA CYS A 65 -2.63 -5.47 8.10
C CYS A 65 -2.78 -5.39 6.57
N VAL A 66 -3.79 -6.07 6.03
CA VAL A 66 -4.12 -6.05 4.60
C VAL A 66 -5.43 -5.31 4.37
N GLY A 67 -5.42 -4.31 3.50
CA GLY A 67 -6.60 -3.61 2.98
C GLY A 67 -6.84 -3.93 1.50
N GLN A 68 -8.09 -3.82 1.07
CA GLN A 68 -8.52 -4.20 -0.29
C GLN A 68 -8.18 -3.17 -1.39
N GLY A 69 -7.71 -1.97 -1.03
CA GLY A 69 -7.55 -0.87 -1.99
C GLY A 69 -6.57 -1.19 -3.13
N LEU A 70 -5.46 -1.88 -2.82
CA LEU A 70 -4.54 -2.38 -3.85
C LEU A 70 -5.22 -3.38 -4.78
N HIS A 71 -5.99 -4.33 -4.24
CA HIS A 71 -6.64 -5.38 -5.05
C HIS A 71 -7.73 -4.82 -5.95
N ILE A 72 -8.47 -3.81 -5.49
CA ILE A 72 -9.42 -3.06 -6.32
C ILE A 72 -8.67 -2.40 -7.47
N ALA A 73 -7.59 -1.67 -7.18
CA ALA A 73 -6.79 -1.00 -8.21
C ALA A 73 -6.21 -1.98 -9.23
N LYS A 74 -5.64 -3.10 -8.79
CA LYS A 74 -5.13 -4.16 -9.69
C LYS A 74 -6.21 -4.72 -10.61
N LYS A 75 -7.43 -4.92 -10.10
CA LYS A 75 -8.56 -5.41 -10.91
C LYS A 75 -9.05 -4.37 -11.91
N LEU A 76 -8.93 -3.07 -11.59
CA LEU A 76 -9.31 -1.98 -12.49
C LEU A 76 -8.24 -1.67 -13.54
N LEU A 77 -6.97 -1.94 -13.26
CA LEU A 77 -5.84 -1.57 -14.12
C LEU A 77 -5.93 -2.07 -15.59
N PRO A 78 -6.44 -3.29 -15.88
CA PRO A 78 -6.64 -3.76 -17.26
C PRO A 78 -7.69 -2.97 -18.05
N TYR A 79 -8.55 -2.21 -17.38
CA TYR A 79 -9.64 -1.45 -17.99
C TYR A 79 -9.28 0.02 -18.29
N ILE A 80 -8.05 0.45 -17.99
CA ILE A 80 -7.58 1.81 -18.30
C ILE A 80 -6.44 1.79 -19.35
N PRO A 81 -6.23 2.87 -20.11
CA PRO A 81 -5.16 2.95 -21.10
C PRO A 81 -3.78 2.60 -20.54
N ASN A 82 -2.92 1.98 -21.36
CA ASN A 82 -1.57 1.57 -20.95
C ASN A 82 -0.67 2.72 -20.46
N ASN A 83 -0.93 3.95 -20.91
CA ASN A 83 -0.23 5.16 -20.48
C ASN A 83 -0.84 5.82 -19.23
N ALA A 84 -1.90 5.24 -18.66
CA ALA A 84 -2.54 5.72 -17.44
C ALA A 84 -2.18 4.82 -16.23
N GLY A 85 -2.27 5.39 -15.03
CA GLY A 85 -2.13 4.67 -13.76
C GLY A 85 -3.30 4.97 -12.83
N ILE A 86 -3.31 4.33 -11.66
CA ILE A 86 -4.31 4.55 -10.62
C ILE A 86 -3.62 5.23 -9.44
N LEU A 87 -4.17 6.36 -8.98
CA LEU A 87 -3.74 7.05 -7.77
C LEU A 87 -4.81 6.89 -6.69
N LEU A 88 -4.49 6.15 -5.64
CA LEU A 88 -5.35 5.96 -4.47
C LEU A 88 -5.19 7.13 -3.49
N VAL A 89 -6.31 7.56 -2.90
CA VAL A 89 -6.35 8.60 -1.87
C VAL A 89 -6.88 7.99 -0.56
N PRO A 90 -5.99 7.35 0.24
CA PRO A 90 -6.39 6.68 1.47
C PRO A 90 -6.71 7.68 2.60
N CYS A 91 -7.92 7.56 3.14
CA CYS A 91 -8.50 8.49 4.12
C CYS A 91 -9.28 7.77 5.24
N CYS A 92 -9.18 6.45 5.36
CA CYS A 92 -9.95 5.67 6.33
C CYS A 92 -9.44 5.88 7.76
N ARG A 93 -10.34 5.78 8.73
CA ARG A 93 -10.03 5.75 10.18
C ARG A 93 -10.94 4.71 10.83
N GLY A 94 -10.38 3.70 11.50
CA GLY A 94 -11.17 2.72 12.25
C GLY A 94 -11.73 3.29 13.56
N GLY A 95 -12.94 2.90 13.92
CA GLY A 95 -13.68 3.31 15.12
C GLY A 95 -15.01 2.58 15.20
#